data_AF-A0A0G0BQM7-F1
#
_entry.id   AF-A0A0G0BQM7-F1
#
_cell.length_a   1.000
_cell.length_b   1.000
_cell.length_c   1.000
_cell.angle_alpha   90.00
_cell.angle_beta   90.00
_cell.angle_gamma   90.00
#
_symmetry.space_group_name_H-M   'P 1'
#
loop_
_entity.id
_entity.type
_entity.pdbx_description
1 polymer ?
#
loop_
_entity_poly.entity_id
_entity_poly.type
_entity_poly.pdbx_seq_one_letter_code
_entity_poly.pdbx_strand_id
1 'polypeptide(L)'
;MMKKLFLTGYEKETIDGFSKYTLEKLLKTKGISYFHFQDLGSPESLRIKLKEESNYLSFFEEYRKYIKQKPKLVKDVLKVIYANGRSALLCFEKDYQLCHRSIVASELIKCDPKLQVIPL
;
A
#
# COMPACT_ATOMS: atom_id res chain seq x y z
N MET A 1 8.73 -14.91 -22.26
CA MET A 1 7.48 -15.69 -22.13
C MET A 1 6.64 -15.07 -21.02
N MET A 2 5.47 -14.52 -21.38
CA MET A 2 4.62 -13.65 -20.57
C MET A 2 4.07 -14.36 -19.32
N LYS A 3 4.02 -13.66 -18.18
CA LYS A 3 3.28 -14.11 -16.99
C LYS A 3 2.33 -12.98 -16.54
N LYS A 4 1.03 -13.23 -16.73
CA LYS A 4 -0.11 -12.39 -16.30
C LYS A 4 -0.40 -12.67 -14.82
N LEU A 5 -0.85 -11.66 -14.08
CA LEU A 5 -1.33 -11.77 -12.69
C LEU A 5 -2.81 -11.38 -12.67
N PHE A 6 -3.63 -12.18 -11.98
CA PHE A 6 -5.08 -12.05 -11.90
C PHE A 6 -5.49 -11.40 -10.57
N LEU A 7 -6.55 -10.59 -10.58
CA LEU A 7 -7.16 -9.99 -9.40
C LEU A 7 -8.46 -10.73 -9.06
N THR A 8 -8.61 -11.18 -7.81
CA THR A 8 -9.89 -11.64 -7.27
C THR A 8 -10.22 -10.80 -6.04
N GLY A 9 -11.39 -10.16 -6.04
CA GLY A 9 -11.96 -9.52 -4.85
C GLY A 9 -12.47 -10.56 -3.86
N TYR A 10 -12.46 -10.23 -2.57
CA TYR A 10 -12.93 -11.10 -1.49
C TYR A 10 -14.01 -10.38 -0.68
N GLU A 11 -15.14 -11.06 -0.44
CA GLU A 11 -16.21 -10.64 0.47
C GLU A 11 -16.29 -11.64 1.64
N LYS A 12 -15.79 -11.26 2.84
CA LYS A 12 -16.40 -11.55 4.15
C LYS A 12 -15.51 -11.13 5.34
N GLU A 13 -16.22 -10.72 6.39
CA GLU A 13 -15.76 -10.27 7.70
C GLU A 13 -15.03 -11.40 8.47
N THR A 14 -13.94 -11.05 9.18
CA THR A 14 -12.89 -11.90 9.79
C THR A 14 -11.88 -12.48 8.80
N ILE A 15 -10.78 -11.74 8.63
CA ILE A 15 -9.74 -12.08 7.67
C ILE A 15 -8.72 -13.03 8.32
N ASP A 16 -9.13 -14.28 8.53
CA ASP A 16 -8.19 -15.38 8.80
C ASP A 16 -7.25 -15.51 7.61
N GLY A 17 -5.97 -15.15 7.80
CA GLY A 17 -4.96 -15.18 6.73
C GLY A 17 -4.16 -13.89 6.56
N PHE A 18 -4.64 -12.76 7.07
CA PHE A 18 -3.99 -11.46 6.88
C PHE A 18 -3.48 -10.82 8.17
N SER A 19 -3.36 -11.60 9.25
CA SER A 19 -2.40 -11.25 10.30
C SER A 19 -1.02 -11.11 9.64
N LYS A 20 -0.19 -10.18 10.14
CA LYS A 20 1.18 -9.97 9.64
C LYS A 20 1.91 -11.31 9.49
N TYR A 21 1.85 -12.13 10.54
CA TYR A 21 2.54 -13.41 10.61
C TYR A 21 2.00 -14.42 9.59
N THR A 22 0.67 -14.56 9.50
CA THR A 22 0.05 -15.53 8.59
C THR A 22 0.31 -15.16 7.14
N LEU A 23 0.16 -13.88 6.78
CA LEU A 23 0.38 -13.38 5.43
C LEU A 23 1.85 -13.55 5.01
N GLU A 24 2.78 -13.15 5.87
CA GLU A 24 4.22 -13.30 5.64
C GLU A 24 4.59 -14.77 5.42
N LYS A 25 4.09 -15.68 6.27
CA LYS A 25 4.34 -17.12 6.14
C LYS A 25 3.79 -17.67 4.82
N LEU A 26 2.56 -17.32 4.46
CA LEU A 26 1.92 -17.76 3.21
C LEU A 26 2.69 -17.25 1.98
N LEU A 27 3.01 -15.96 1.92
CA LEU A 27 3.77 -15.37 0.82
C LEU A 27 5.16 -15.99 0.69
N LYS A 28 5.83 -16.24 1.83
CA LYS A 28 7.12 -16.92 1.86
C LYS A 28 7.06 -18.32 1.25
N THR A 29 5.99 -19.09 1.48
CA THR A 29 5.81 -20.40 0.81
C THR A 29 5.70 -20.31 -0.71
N LYS A 30 5.37 -19.13 -1.25
CA LYS A 30 5.29 -18.85 -2.68
C LYS A 30 6.52 -18.10 -3.21
N GLY A 31 7.57 -17.92 -2.40
CA GLY A 31 8.77 -17.19 -2.78
C GLY A 31 8.56 -15.68 -2.90
N ILE A 32 7.54 -15.13 -2.23
CA ILE A 32 7.23 -13.70 -2.23
C ILE A 32 7.67 -13.11 -0.88
N SER A 33 8.60 -12.15 -0.93
CA SER A 33 9.01 -11.39 0.26
C SER A 33 7.89 -10.43 0.69
N TYR A 34 7.61 -10.38 1.99
CA TYR A 34 6.64 -9.45 2.58
C TYR A 34 7.35 -8.43 3.46
N PHE A 35 7.17 -7.14 3.15
CA PHE A 35 7.74 -6.03 3.91
C PHE A 35 6.62 -5.20 4.51
N HIS A 36 6.63 -5.08 5.84
CA HIS A 36 5.59 -4.40 6.58
C HIS A 36 6.06 -3.01 7.03
N PHE A 37 5.54 -1.97 6.37
CA PHE A 37 5.78 -0.57 6.72
C PHE A 37 4.55 0.03 7.39
N GLN A 38 4.47 -0.04 8.72
CA GLN A 38 3.30 0.45 9.48
C GLN A 38 3.01 1.93 9.21
N ASP A 39 4.06 2.74 9.09
CA ASP A 39 3.96 4.18 8.86
C ASP A 39 3.49 4.57 7.45
N LEU A 40 3.31 3.59 6.53
CA LEU A 40 2.59 3.81 5.27
C LEU A 40 1.07 3.65 5.45
N GLY A 41 0.59 3.12 6.57
CA GLY A 41 -0.84 3.07 6.85
C GLY A 41 -1.43 4.45 7.12
N SER A 42 -2.74 4.59 6.95
CA SER A 42 -3.45 5.79 7.39
C SER A 42 -3.46 5.88 8.92
N PRO A 43 -3.04 7.01 9.52
CA PRO A 43 -3.13 7.27 10.95
C PRO A 43 -4.53 7.01 11.50
N GLU A 44 -4.61 6.58 12.75
CA GLU A 44 -5.88 6.35 13.43
C GLU A 44 -6.81 7.56 13.41
N SER A 45 -6.28 8.76 13.67
CA SER A 45 -7.06 10.01 13.61
C SER A 45 -7.72 10.22 12.25
N LEU A 46 -6.99 9.98 11.15
CA LEU A 46 -7.54 10.08 9.80
C LEU A 46 -8.57 8.98 9.50
N ARG A 47 -8.37 7.76 10.03
CA ARG A 47 -9.34 6.67 9.87
C ARG A 47 -10.66 6.95 10.59
N ILE A 48 -10.59 7.47 11.82
CA ILE A 48 -11.77 7.84 12.61
C ILE A 48 -12.51 8.96 11.90
N LYS A 49 -11.81 10.03 11.50
CA LYS A 49 -12.41 11.15 10.77
C LYS A 49 -13.08 10.72 9.47
N LEU A 50 -12.44 9.87 8.67
CA LEU A 50 -13.03 9.35 7.44
C LEU A 50 -14.30 8.53 7.71
N LYS A 51 -14.31 7.73 8.79
CA LYS A 51 -15.49 6.96 9.18
C LYS A 51 -16.67 7.85 9.58
N GLU A 52 -16.40 8.97 10.26
CA GLU A 52 -17.43 9.90 10.74
C GLU A 52 -17.97 10.79 9.62
N GLU A 53 -17.08 11.33 8.78
CA GLU A 53 -17.45 12.35 7.79
C GLU A 53 -17.67 11.79 6.39
N SER A 54 -17.19 10.57 6.10
CA SER A 54 -17.16 9.97 4.75
C SER A 54 -16.51 10.87 3.68
N ASN A 55 -15.68 11.83 4.10
CA ASN A 55 -15.05 12.81 3.22
C ASN A 55 -13.68 12.32 2.72
N TYR A 56 -13.70 11.55 1.63
CA TYR A 56 -12.50 11.00 1.01
C TYR A 56 -11.55 12.08 0.47
N LEU A 57 -12.06 13.22 0.02
CA LEU A 57 -11.22 14.32 -0.48
C LEU A 57 -10.34 14.87 0.65
N SER A 58 -10.94 15.20 1.79
CA SER A 58 -10.19 15.66 2.99
C SER A 58 -9.20 14.60 3.44
N PHE A 59 -9.63 13.34 3.50
CA PHE A 59 -8.75 12.24 3.89
C PHE A 59 -7.50 12.13 3.01
N PHE A 60 -7.65 12.23 1.68
CA PHE A 60 -6.52 12.16 0.76
C PHE A 60 -5.57 13.36 0.87
N GLU A 61 -6.10 14.56 1.09
CA GLU A 61 -5.26 15.73 1.31
C GLU A 61 -4.44 15.62 2.59
N GLU A 62 -5.08 15.21 3.69
CA GLU A 62 -4.44 15.03 4.98
C GLU A 62 -3.41 13.90 4.96
N TYR A 63 -3.75 12.77 4.36
CA TYR A 63 -2.83 11.65 4.20
C TYR A 63 -1.62 12.02 3.34
N ARG A 64 -1.81 12.82 2.27
CA ARG A 64 -0.70 13.34 1.47
C ARG A 64 0.23 14.21 2.31
N LYS A 65 -0.29 15.09 3.17
CA LYS A 65 0.52 15.88 4.11
C LYS A 65 1.29 14.96 5.07
N TYR A 66 0.63 13.95 5.61
CA TYR A 66 1.23 12.96 6.52
C TYR A 66 2.41 12.21 5.90
N ILE A 67 2.31 11.75 4.64
CA ILE A 67 3.40 11.04 3.96
C ILE A 67 4.54 11.97 3.56
N LYS A 68 4.24 13.19 3.10
CA LYS A 68 5.28 14.18 2.76
C LYS A 68 6.20 14.54 3.93
N GLN A 69 5.72 14.42 5.16
CA GLN A 69 6.52 14.62 6.37
C GLN A 69 7.47 13.44 6.68
N LYS A 70 7.45 12.35 5.88
CA LYS A 70 8.27 11.14 6.09
C LYS A 70 9.16 10.81 4.89
N PRO A 71 10.05 11.71 4.46
CA PRO A 71 10.91 11.46 3.30
C PRO A 71 11.84 10.25 3.50
N LYS A 72 12.26 9.96 4.74
CA LYS A 72 13.07 8.77 5.05
C LYS A 72 12.31 7.47 4.78
N LEU A 73 11.04 7.39 5.18
CA LEU A 73 10.19 6.22 4.95
C LEU A 73 10.06 5.92 3.44
N VAL A 74 9.80 6.95 2.64
CA VAL A 74 9.71 6.82 1.16
C VAL A 74 11.03 6.28 0.58
N LYS A 75 12.17 6.80 1.04
CA LYS A 75 13.50 6.30 0.62
C LYS A 75 13.73 4.85 1.02
N ASP A 76 13.31 4.45 2.23
CA ASP A 76 13.48 3.08 2.70
C ASP A 76 12.59 2.09 1.91
N VAL A 77 11.39 2.52 1.50
CA VAL A 77 10.55 1.74 0.58
C VAL A 77 11.21 1.59 -0.79
N LEU A 78 11.78 2.65 -1.35
CA LEU A 78 12.51 2.57 -2.62
C LEU A 78 13.70 1.60 -2.53
N LYS A 79 14.49 1.63 -1.45
CA LYS A 79 15.59 0.68 -1.25
C LYS A 79 15.09 -0.77 -1.27
N VAL A 80 13.96 -1.05 -0.62
CA VAL A 80 13.36 -2.38 -0.64
C VAL A 80 12.90 -2.77 -2.05
N ILE A 81 12.25 -1.87 -2.78
CA ILE A 81 11.84 -2.13 -4.17
C ILE A 81 13.07 -2.45 -5.03
N TYR A 82 14.13 -1.66 -4.95
CA TYR A 82 15.34 -1.88 -5.74
C TYR A 82 16.08 -3.16 -5.36
N ALA A 83 16.08 -3.55 -4.09
CA ALA A 83 16.71 -4.79 -3.63
C ALA A 83 15.93 -6.05 -4.03
N ASN A 84 14.62 -5.95 -4.26
CA ASN A 84 13.75 -7.11 -4.50
C ASN A 84 13.12 -7.14 -5.91
N GLY A 85 13.26 -6.07 -6.69
CA GLY A 85 12.71 -5.94 -8.03
C GLY A 85 11.20 -5.73 -8.02
N ARG A 86 10.46 -6.53 -8.80
CA ARG A 86 9.02 -6.36 -9.02
C ARG A 86 8.27 -6.46 -7.68
N SER A 87 7.65 -5.36 -7.30
CA SER A 87 6.99 -5.20 -6.00
C SER A 87 5.53 -4.80 -6.18
N ALA A 88 4.69 -5.09 -5.19
CA ALA A 88 3.28 -4.71 -5.17
C ALA A 88 2.93 -4.04 -3.84
N LEU A 89 2.12 -2.97 -3.92
CA LEU A 89 1.50 -2.37 -2.74
C LEU A 89 0.16 -3.07 -2.49
N LEU A 90 0.10 -3.89 -1.44
CA LEU A 90 -1.11 -4.67 -1.10
C LEU A 90 -2.19 -3.77 -0.48
N CYS A 91 -3.37 -3.67 -1.10
CA CYS A 91 -4.56 -2.92 -0.64
C CYS A 91 -5.70 -3.90 -0.24
N PHE A 92 -6.57 -3.49 0.70
CA PHE A 92 -7.74 -4.25 1.16
C PHE A 92 -9.07 -3.60 0.78
N GLU A 93 -9.00 -2.37 0.30
CA GLU A 93 -10.14 -1.57 -0.08
C GLU A 93 -10.77 -2.13 -1.37
N LYS A 94 -12.10 -2.18 -1.40
CA LYS A 94 -12.87 -2.71 -2.56
C LYS A 94 -12.59 -1.93 -3.85
N ASP A 95 -12.39 -0.62 -3.72
CA ASP A 95 -12.01 0.27 -4.80
C ASP A 95 -10.61 0.84 -4.55
N TYR A 96 -9.65 0.50 -5.42
CA TYR A 96 -8.27 0.99 -5.31
C TYR A 96 -8.17 2.51 -5.54
N GLN A 97 -9.12 3.12 -6.24
CA GLN A 97 -9.16 4.57 -6.45
C GLN A 97 -9.47 5.30 -5.14
N LEU A 98 -10.15 4.61 -4.22
CA LEU A 98 -10.43 5.10 -2.87
C LEU A 98 -9.35 4.67 -1.85
N CYS A 99 -8.25 4.07 -2.30
CA CYS A 99 -7.15 3.61 -1.47
C CYS A 99 -6.05 4.67 -1.35
N HIS A 100 -5.60 4.96 -0.12
CA HIS A 100 -4.51 5.92 0.14
C HIS A 100 -3.17 5.52 -0.51
N ARG A 101 -3.03 4.26 -0.93
CA ARG A 101 -1.80 3.73 -1.58
C ARG A 101 -1.51 4.37 -2.93
N SER A 102 -2.51 4.96 -3.60
CA SER A 102 -2.29 5.80 -4.79
C SER A 102 -1.41 7.02 -4.46
N ILE A 103 -1.57 7.60 -3.27
CA ILE A 103 -0.73 8.70 -2.78
C ILE A 103 0.68 8.20 -2.51
N VAL A 104 0.85 7.04 -1.87
CA VAL A 104 2.17 6.43 -1.64
C VAL A 104 2.90 6.22 -2.98
N ALA A 105 2.24 5.61 -3.96
CA ALA A 105 2.79 5.43 -5.30
C ALA A 105 3.18 6.77 -5.95
N SER A 106 2.34 7.80 -5.83
CA SER A 106 2.63 9.15 -6.33
C SER A 106 3.88 9.75 -5.68
N GLU A 107 4.05 9.62 -4.35
CA GLU A 107 5.23 10.16 -3.67
C GLU A 107 6.50 9.34 -3.97
N LEU A 108 6.39 8.03 -4.22
CA LEU A 108 7.51 7.21 -4.71
C LEU A 108 7.99 7.68 -6.09
N ILE A 109 7.07 7.91 -7.05
CA ILE A 109 7.41 8.43 -8.40
C ILE A 109 8.03 9.83 -8.31
N LYS A 110 7.54 10.70 -7.42
CA LYS A 110 8.15 12.03 -7.24
C LYS A 110 9.57 11.94 -6.69
N CYS A 111 9.83 10.99 -5.79
CA CYS A 111 11.16 10.76 -5.25
C CYS A 111 12.09 10.10 -6.28
N ASP A 112 11.56 9.27 -7.17
CA ASP A 112 12.28 8.61 -8.25
C ASP A 112 11.45 8.54 -9.54
N PRO A 113 11.61 9.51 -10.45
CA PRO A 113 10.85 9.56 -11.69
C PRO A 113 11.10 8.39 -12.66
N LYS A 114 12.13 7.56 -12.42
CA LYS A 114 12.40 6.36 -13.23
C LYS A 114 11.57 5.16 -12.80
N LEU A 115 10.98 5.19 -11.59
CA LEU A 115 10.13 4.12 -11.09
C LEU A 115 8.85 4.05 -11.93
N GLN A 116 8.58 2.88 -12.51
CA GLN A 116 7.34 2.61 -13.21
C GLN A 116 6.31 2.04 -12.24
N VAL A 117 5.14 2.69 -12.15
CA VAL A 117 3.98 2.19 -11.40
C VAL A 117 2.87 1.86 -12.39
N ILE A 118 2.36 0.64 -12.28
CA ILE A 118 1.27 0.13 -13.11
C ILE A 118 0.07 -0.10 -12.20
N PRO A 119 -1.06 0.62 -12.40
CA PRO A 119 -2.33 0.27 -11.75
C PRO A 119 -2.73 -1.16 -12.16
N LEU A 120 -3.08 -1.99 -11.20
CA LEU A 120 -3.57 -3.35 -11.44
C LEU A 120 -5.09 -3.35 -11.56
#